data_AF-A0A257MDI8-F1
#
_entry.id   AF-A0A257MDI8-F1
#
_cell.length_a   1.000
_cell.length_b   1.000
_cell.length_c   1.000
_cell.angle_alpha   90.00
_cell.angle_beta   90.00
_cell.angle_gamma   90.00
#
_symmetry.space_group_name_H-M   'P 1'
#
loop_
_entity.id
_entity.type
_entity.pdbx_description
1 polymer ?
#
loop_
_entity_poly.entity_id
_entity_poly.type
_entity_poly.pdbx_seq_one_letter_code
_entity_poly.pdbx_strand_id
1 'polypeptide(L)'
;MKKKMDKELDGELQRRALMVTQAIEELLPLAHPRPLYEASRHLVDAGGKRLRPSMLLLAGEAAGGEDAMLAPAAVSIELIHNFTLIHDDIMDNADVRRGRPSVHKLWGQSGAILAGDTLYSKAFQVLGLTQTRPELLLGAMKMLSRTCTAICEGQWLDMEFESRERVSEAEYMEMIEKKTGVLYGASAGIGAL
;
A
#
# COMPACT_ATOMS: atom_id res chain seq x y z
N MET A 1 -8.96 4.67 31.86
CA MET A 1 -8.84 3.46 31.00
C MET A 1 -8.75 3.82 29.53
N LYS A 2 -9.76 4.46 28.92
CA LYS A 2 -9.77 4.80 27.47
C LYS A 2 -8.51 5.54 26.98
N LYS A 3 -8.15 6.66 27.62
CA LYS A 3 -6.90 7.41 27.33
C LYS A 3 -5.59 6.61 27.46
N LYS A 4 -5.56 5.55 28.29
CA LYS A 4 -4.36 4.72 28.48
C LYS A 4 -4.26 3.70 27.34
N MET A 5 -5.38 3.06 27.00
CA MET A 5 -5.50 2.13 25.88
C MET A 5 -5.23 2.81 24.54
N ASP A 6 -5.72 4.04 24.34
CA ASP A 6 -5.44 4.83 23.13
C ASP A 6 -3.93 5.11 22.99
N LYS A 7 -3.25 5.40 24.10
CA LYS A 7 -1.80 5.67 24.12
C LYS A 7 -0.95 4.42 23.87
N GLU A 8 -1.39 3.26 24.36
CA GLU A 8 -0.74 1.97 24.10
C GLU A 8 -0.88 1.57 22.63
N LEU A 9 -2.07 1.73 22.06
CA LEU A 9 -2.32 1.49 20.63
C LEU A 9 -1.49 2.42 19.74
N ASP A 10 -1.46 3.72 20.04
CA ASP A 10 -0.67 4.69 19.29
C ASP A 10 0.83 4.36 19.34
N GLY A 11 1.34 3.95 20.50
CA GLY A 11 2.72 3.52 20.67
C GLY A 11 3.06 2.28 19.83
N GLU A 12 2.14 1.33 19.75
CA GLU A 12 2.33 0.11 18.97
C GLU A 12 2.29 0.36 17.46
N LEU A 13 1.34 1.18 16.99
CA LEU A 13 1.29 1.60 15.58
C LEU A 13 2.53 2.38 15.18
N GLN A 14 3.06 3.24 16.06
CA GLN A 14 4.32 3.95 15.82
C GLN A 14 5.51 3.00 15.70
N ARG A 15 5.61 2.00 16.59
CA ARG A 15 6.69 0.99 16.55
C ARG A 15 6.71 0.26 15.21
N ARG A 16 5.55 -0.21 14.74
CA ARG A 16 5.41 -0.92 13.46
C ARG A 16 5.65 0.00 12.27
N ALA A 17 5.16 1.23 12.32
CA ALA A 17 5.42 2.21 11.29
C ALA A 17 6.92 2.49 11.13
N LEU A 18 7.68 2.56 12.24
CA LEU A 18 9.14 2.71 12.23
C LEU A 18 9.84 1.51 11.61
N MET A 19 9.45 0.29 12.00
CA MET A 19 9.99 -0.95 11.42
C MET A 19 9.79 -1.01 9.90
N VAL A 20 8.57 -0.71 9.43
CA VAL A 20 8.26 -0.69 7.99
C VAL A 20 9.04 0.41 7.29
N THR A 21 9.22 1.56 7.92
CA THR A 21 10.00 2.68 7.36
C THR A 21 11.48 2.29 7.19
N GLN A 22 12.06 1.61 8.18
CA GLN A 22 13.43 1.09 8.09
C GLN A 22 13.55 0.03 6.98
N ALA A 23 12.61 -0.91 6.90
CA ALA A 23 12.60 -1.92 5.86
C ALA A 23 12.45 -1.31 4.45
N ILE A 24 11.70 -0.22 4.28
CA ILE A 24 11.58 0.50 3.01
C ILE A 24 12.94 1.06 2.56
N GLU A 25 13.75 1.59 3.48
CA GLU A 25 15.08 2.12 3.13
C GLU A 25 15.97 1.04 2.51
N GLU A 26 15.90 -0.18 3.04
CA GLU A 26 16.68 -1.33 2.59
C GLU A 26 16.11 -1.95 1.30
N LEU A 27 14.78 -2.08 1.21
CA LEU A 27 14.11 -2.82 0.15
C LEU A 27 13.75 -1.97 -1.08
N LEU A 28 13.73 -0.64 -0.93
CA LEU A 28 13.51 0.32 -2.01
C LEU A 28 14.61 1.41 -2.00
N PRO A 29 15.88 1.06 -2.24
CA PRO A 29 16.97 2.03 -2.23
C PRO A 29 16.90 2.97 -3.43
N LEU A 30 17.47 4.17 -3.29
CA LEU A 30 17.69 5.07 -4.42
C LEU A 30 18.77 4.50 -5.34
N ALA A 31 18.36 3.97 -6.49
CA ALA A 31 19.24 3.36 -7.49
C ALA A 31 19.22 4.13 -8.82
N HIS A 32 20.01 3.70 -9.80
CA HIS A 32 19.93 4.24 -11.16
C HIS A 32 18.72 3.66 -11.92
N PRO A 33 17.92 4.46 -12.67
CA PRO A 33 18.02 5.92 -12.82
C PRO A 33 17.43 6.67 -11.60
N ARG A 34 18.23 7.55 -10.98
CA ARG A 34 17.90 8.19 -9.70
C ARG A 34 16.56 8.94 -9.68
N PRO A 35 16.20 9.75 -10.70
CA PRO A 35 14.92 10.48 -10.70
C PRO A 35 13.69 9.58 -10.60
N LEU A 36 13.74 8.36 -11.16
CA LEU A 36 12.63 7.40 -11.07
C LEU A 36 12.41 6.94 -9.62
N TYR A 37 13.50 6.63 -8.91
CA TYR A 37 13.41 6.19 -7.51
C TYR A 37 13.05 7.34 -6.57
N GLU A 38 13.50 8.57 -6.86
CA GLU A 38 13.06 9.78 -6.13
C GLU A 38 11.55 9.99 -6.31
N ALA A 39 11.04 9.90 -7.54
CA ALA A 39 9.60 10.01 -7.82
C ALA A 39 8.79 8.90 -7.15
N SER A 40 9.28 7.64 -7.22
CA SER A 40 8.64 6.47 -6.60
C SER A 40 8.58 6.58 -5.09
N ARG A 41 9.62 7.14 -4.46
CA ARG A 41 9.70 7.27 -3.01
C ARG A 41 9.06 8.54 -2.47
N HIS A 42 8.73 9.53 -3.29
CA HIS A 42 8.24 10.84 -2.83
C HIS A 42 7.09 10.78 -1.81
N LEU A 43 6.05 9.98 -2.10
CA LEU A 43 4.92 9.78 -1.19
C LEU A 43 5.19 8.75 -0.10
N VAL A 44 6.04 7.76 -0.40
CA VAL A 44 6.48 6.75 0.58
C VAL A 44 7.23 7.45 1.73
N ASP A 45 8.19 8.31 1.40
CA ASP A 45 9.04 9.08 2.31
C ASP A 45 8.31 10.29 2.93
N ALA A 46 7.15 10.68 2.39
CA ALA A 46 6.24 11.61 3.07
C ALA A 46 5.66 11.04 4.37
N GLY A 47 5.86 9.74 4.60
CA GLY A 47 5.38 9.05 5.78
C GLY A 47 3.88 8.79 5.72
N GLY A 48 3.34 8.33 6.84
CA GLY A 48 1.94 7.96 6.98
C GLY A 48 1.75 7.10 8.21
N LYS A 49 0.50 6.79 8.54
CA LYS A 49 0.19 5.94 9.71
C LYS A 49 0.59 4.47 9.53
N ARG A 50 0.95 4.05 8.31
CA ARG A 50 1.31 2.66 7.94
C ARG A 50 0.31 1.62 8.47
N LEU A 51 -0.99 1.93 8.41
CA LEU A 51 -2.04 1.09 9.00
C LEU A 51 -2.15 -0.28 8.33
N ARG A 52 -2.02 -0.35 7.00
CA ARG A 52 -2.09 -1.60 6.24
C ARG A 52 -0.91 -2.53 6.54
N PRO A 53 0.36 -2.05 6.49
CA PRO A 53 1.49 -2.83 6.99
C PRO A 53 1.33 -3.26 8.45
N SER A 54 0.84 -2.37 9.32
CA SER A 54 0.63 -2.71 10.74
C SER A 54 -0.41 -3.82 10.91
N MET A 55 -1.48 -3.82 10.11
CA MET A 55 -2.48 -4.90 10.07
C MET A 55 -1.85 -6.23 9.67
N LEU A 56 -0.96 -6.24 8.68
CA LEU A 56 -0.25 -7.45 8.25
C LEU A 56 0.62 -8.00 9.36
N LEU A 57 1.45 -7.15 9.97
CA LEU A 57 2.35 -7.58 11.04
C LEU A 57 1.57 -8.09 12.26
N LEU A 58 0.47 -7.42 12.65
CA LEU A 58 -0.41 -7.86 13.74
C LEU A 58 -1.07 -9.22 13.45
N ALA A 59 -1.56 -9.42 12.23
CA ALA A 59 -2.19 -10.67 11.84
C ALA A 59 -1.17 -11.83 11.82
N GLY A 60 0.04 -11.58 11.35
CA GLY A 60 1.10 -12.58 11.37
C GLY A 60 1.61 -12.90 12.76
N GLU A 61 1.78 -11.91 13.63
CA GLU A 61 2.09 -12.17 15.05
C GLU A 61 0.99 -13.01 15.71
N ALA A 62 -0.29 -12.69 15.46
CA ALA A 62 -1.40 -13.47 15.97
C ALA A 62 -1.44 -14.93 15.45
N ALA A 63 -0.86 -15.17 14.26
CA ALA A 63 -0.69 -16.50 13.68
C ALA A 63 0.63 -17.20 14.13
N GLY A 64 1.45 -16.54 14.95
CA GLY A 64 2.72 -17.07 15.46
C GLY A 64 3.94 -16.77 14.59
N GLY A 65 3.83 -15.85 13.62
CA GLY A 65 4.94 -15.36 12.81
C GLY A 65 5.79 -14.31 13.55
N GLU A 66 7.04 -14.16 13.12
CA GLU A 66 7.96 -13.15 13.65
C GLU A 66 8.02 -11.92 12.74
N ASP A 67 8.02 -10.72 13.33
CA ASP A 67 8.01 -9.44 12.62
C ASP A 67 9.12 -9.32 11.54
N ALA A 68 10.32 -9.80 11.84
CA ALA A 68 11.46 -9.74 10.91
C ALA A 68 11.21 -10.54 9.62
N MET A 69 10.47 -11.65 9.71
CA MET A 69 10.12 -12.49 8.57
C MET A 69 9.01 -11.85 7.72
N LEU A 70 8.14 -11.05 8.35
CA LEU A 70 6.98 -10.42 7.74
C LEU A 70 7.27 -9.03 7.16
N ALA A 71 8.40 -8.42 7.52
CA ALA A 71 8.75 -7.07 7.07
C ALA A 71 8.71 -6.90 5.53
N PRO A 72 9.23 -7.81 4.69
CA PRO A 72 9.10 -7.69 3.24
C PRO A 72 7.64 -7.71 2.77
N ALA A 73 6.80 -8.59 3.31
CA ALA A 73 5.37 -8.62 2.99
C ALA A 73 4.65 -7.33 3.42
N ALA A 74 4.99 -6.77 4.58
CA ALA A 74 4.47 -5.48 5.05
C ALA A 74 4.87 -4.32 4.13
N VAL A 75 6.13 -4.29 3.67
CA VAL A 75 6.60 -3.31 2.70
C VAL A 75 5.87 -3.46 1.38
N SER A 76 5.69 -4.68 0.87
CA SER A 76 4.95 -4.96 -0.37
C SER A 76 3.57 -4.31 -0.37
N ILE A 77 2.81 -4.47 0.72
CA ILE A 77 1.50 -3.83 0.91
C ILE A 77 1.58 -2.30 0.89
N GLU A 78 2.58 -1.71 1.54
CA GLU A 78 2.77 -0.25 1.53
C GLU A 78 3.13 0.25 0.13
N LEU A 79 3.91 -0.51 -0.65
CA LEU A 79 4.26 -0.14 -2.02
C LEU A 79 3.03 -0.17 -2.92
N ILE A 80 2.16 -1.19 -2.83
CA ILE A 80 0.88 -1.21 -3.55
C ILE A 80 0.04 0.00 -3.15
N HIS A 81 -0.07 0.30 -1.86
CA HIS A 81 -0.83 1.47 -1.43
C HIS A 81 -0.27 2.78 -2.02
N ASN A 82 1.05 2.99 -2.01
CA ASN A 82 1.61 4.22 -2.56
C ASN A 82 1.53 4.27 -4.10
N PHE A 83 1.61 3.13 -4.79
CA PHE A 83 1.30 3.04 -6.23
C PHE A 83 -0.10 3.60 -6.52
N THR A 84 -1.12 3.13 -5.80
CA THR A 84 -2.51 3.58 -6.02
C THR A 84 -2.63 5.09 -5.82
N LEU A 85 -2.02 5.65 -4.77
CA LEU A 85 -2.05 7.10 -4.53
C LEU A 85 -1.39 7.92 -5.64
N ILE A 86 -0.27 7.45 -6.20
CA ILE A 86 0.43 8.17 -7.27
C ILE A 86 -0.44 8.22 -8.53
N HIS A 87 -1.05 7.09 -8.90
CA HIS A 87 -1.89 7.01 -10.09
C HIS A 87 -3.24 7.72 -9.88
N ASP A 88 -3.87 7.57 -8.71
CA ASP A 88 -5.09 8.31 -8.34
C ASP A 88 -4.86 9.82 -8.41
N ASP A 89 -3.72 10.34 -7.92
CA ASP A 89 -3.41 11.77 -8.02
C ASP A 89 -3.40 12.28 -9.47
N ILE A 90 -3.06 11.44 -10.45
CA ILE A 90 -3.13 11.78 -11.88
C ILE A 90 -4.58 11.81 -12.35
N MET A 91 -5.34 10.76 -12.02
CA MET A 91 -6.74 10.62 -12.43
C MET A 91 -7.60 11.76 -11.87
N ASP A 92 -7.40 12.10 -10.60
CA ASP A 92 -8.13 13.13 -9.86
C ASP A 92 -7.60 14.55 -10.14
N ASN A 93 -6.53 14.71 -10.93
CA ASN A 93 -5.79 15.96 -11.12
C ASN A 93 -5.39 16.65 -9.79
N ALA A 94 -4.98 15.87 -8.79
CA ALA A 94 -4.68 16.38 -7.45
C ALA A 94 -3.33 17.12 -7.39
N ASP A 95 -3.34 18.39 -6.96
CA ASP A 95 -2.11 19.18 -6.85
C ASP A 95 -1.21 18.78 -5.66
N VAL A 96 -1.81 18.30 -4.56
CA VAL A 96 -1.14 18.09 -3.27
C VAL A 96 -1.60 16.79 -2.62
N ARG A 97 -0.66 16.03 -2.05
CA ARG A 97 -0.88 14.82 -1.26
C ARG A 97 -0.02 14.85 0.00
N ARG A 98 -0.63 14.59 1.17
CA ARG A 98 0.05 14.60 2.49
C ARG A 98 0.87 15.89 2.74
N GLY A 99 0.34 17.04 2.31
CA GLY A 99 1.01 18.34 2.47
C GLY A 99 2.21 18.56 1.56
N ARG A 100 2.46 17.67 0.58
CA ARG A 100 3.51 17.81 -0.44
C ARG A 100 2.88 17.89 -1.84
N PRO A 101 3.53 18.53 -2.83
CA PRO A 101 3.08 18.44 -4.21
C PRO A 101 2.94 16.99 -4.67
N SER A 102 1.92 16.67 -5.45
CA SER A 102 1.77 15.32 -6.00
C SER A 102 2.91 14.98 -6.98
N VAL A 103 3.14 13.69 -7.22
CA VAL A 103 4.28 13.23 -8.05
C VAL A 103 4.19 13.81 -9.46
N HIS A 104 3.00 13.89 -10.06
CA HIS A 104 2.84 14.39 -11.41
C HIS A 104 3.09 15.89 -11.54
N LYS A 105 3.01 16.67 -10.44
CA LYS A 105 3.38 18.09 -10.44
C LYS A 105 4.88 18.31 -10.45
N LEU A 106 5.65 17.39 -9.88
CA LEU A 106 7.10 17.50 -9.76
C LEU A 106 7.83 16.82 -10.91
N TRP A 107 7.32 15.66 -11.38
CA TRP A 107 7.96 14.84 -12.41
C TRP A 107 7.14 14.68 -13.69
N GLY A 108 6.01 15.40 -13.81
CA GLY A 108 5.09 15.27 -14.94
C GLY A 108 4.27 13.97 -14.90
N GLN A 109 3.24 13.88 -15.76
CA GLN A 109 2.37 12.70 -15.82
C GLN A 109 3.16 11.43 -16.17
N SER A 110 4.02 11.46 -17.19
CA SER A 110 4.81 10.29 -17.58
C SER A 110 5.75 9.80 -16.47
N GLY A 111 6.37 10.73 -15.73
CA GLY A 111 7.22 10.39 -14.59
C GLY A 111 6.42 9.75 -13.46
N ALA A 112 5.22 10.26 -13.17
CA ALA A 112 4.33 9.70 -12.16
C ALA A 112 3.78 8.33 -12.55
N ILE A 113 3.42 8.11 -13.82
CA ILE A 113 3.00 6.78 -14.32
C ILE A 113 4.11 5.77 -14.07
N LEU A 114 5.34 6.05 -14.52
CA LEU A 114 6.48 5.17 -14.35
C LEU A 114 6.84 4.95 -12.88
N ALA A 115 6.69 5.96 -12.02
CA ALA A 115 6.89 5.83 -10.59
C ALA A 115 5.87 4.86 -9.96
N GLY A 116 4.59 4.98 -10.31
CA GLY A 116 3.55 4.04 -9.86
C GLY A 116 3.78 2.62 -10.39
N ASP A 117 4.11 2.45 -11.67
CA ASP A 117 4.43 1.14 -12.27
C ASP A 117 5.64 0.48 -11.59
N THR A 118 6.63 1.30 -11.23
CA THR A 118 7.81 0.85 -10.49
C THR A 118 7.42 0.33 -9.11
N LEU A 119 6.60 1.08 -8.37
CA LEU A 119 6.11 0.63 -7.06
C LEU A 119 5.25 -0.64 -7.16
N TYR A 120 4.39 -0.74 -8.18
CA TYR A 120 3.57 -1.91 -8.44
C TYR A 120 4.44 -3.15 -8.66
N SER A 121 5.42 -3.07 -9.56
CA SER A 121 6.35 -4.18 -9.83
C SER A 121 7.23 -4.51 -8.62
N LYS A 122 7.75 -3.49 -7.92
CA LYS A 122 8.58 -3.66 -6.72
C LYS A 122 7.83 -4.34 -5.59
N ALA A 123 6.52 -4.11 -5.45
CA ALA A 123 5.73 -4.79 -4.43
C ALA A 123 5.81 -6.31 -4.57
N PHE A 124 5.70 -6.87 -5.77
CA PHE A 124 5.82 -8.32 -6.00
C PHE A 124 7.25 -8.82 -5.82
N GLN A 125 8.25 -8.05 -6.29
CA GLN A 125 9.66 -8.38 -6.07
C GLN A 125 9.97 -8.47 -4.57
N VAL A 126 9.53 -7.49 -3.79
CA VAL A 126 9.76 -7.43 -2.35
C VAL A 126 8.98 -8.50 -1.60
N LEU A 127 7.72 -8.79 -2.00
CA LEU A 127 6.97 -9.91 -1.43
C LEU A 127 7.73 -11.23 -1.58
N GLY A 128 8.36 -11.45 -2.73
CA GLY A 128 9.19 -12.62 -3.01
C GLY A 128 10.42 -12.80 -2.10
N LEU A 129 10.80 -11.78 -1.34
CA LEU A 129 11.90 -11.85 -0.36
C LEU A 129 11.43 -12.34 1.03
N THR A 130 10.12 -12.49 1.23
CA THR A 130 9.54 -13.01 2.48
C THR A 130 10.02 -14.43 2.71
N GLN A 131 10.72 -14.65 3.82
CA GLN A 131 11.23 -15.98 4.17
C GLN A 131 10.09 -16.82 4.76
N THR A 132 9.46 -17.64 3.93
CA THR A 132 8.39 -18.56 4.36
C THR A 132 8.39 -19.80 3.48
N ARG A 133 7.48 -20.74 3.73
CA ARG A 133 7.34 -21.94 2.91
C ARG A 133 6.85 -21.55 1.50
N PRO A 134 7.38 -22.17 0.42
CA PRO A 134 7.02 -21.80 -0.95
C PRO A 134 5.51 -21.79 -1.24
N GLU A 135 4.76 -22.72 -0.65
CA GLU A 135 3.30 -22.80 -0.80
C GLU A 135 2.57 -21.59 -0.20
N LEU A 136 3.07 -21.05 0.92
CA LEU A 136 2.51 -19.86 1.57
C LEU A 136 2.85 -18.60 0.78
N LEU A 137 4.10 -18.48 0.31
CA LEU A 137 4.52 -17.37 -0.54
C LEU A 137 3.71 -17.32 -1.85
N LEU A 138 3.47 -18.47 -2.48
CA LEU A 138 2.60 -18.57 -3.66
C LEU A 138 1.16 -18.17 -3.33
N GLY A 139 0.65 -18.55 -2.15
CA GLY A 139 -0.65 -18.12 -1.63
C GLY A 139 -0.74 -16.60 -1.50
N ALA A 140 0.27 -15.98 -0.88
CA ALA A 140 0.37 -14.54 -0.71
C ALA A 140 0.45 -13.80 -2.06
N MET A 141 1.27 -14.28 -3.01
CA MET A 141 1.35 -13.71 -4.36
C MET A 141 0.01 -13.76 -5.09
N LYS A 142 -0.71 -14.89 -5.03
CA LYS A 142 -2.05 -15.04 -5.62
C LYS A 142 -3.05 -14.08 -4.98
N MET A 143 -3.01 -13.93 -3.65
CA MET A 143 -3.89 -13.03 -2.92
C MET A 143 -3.60 -11.57 -3.31
N LEU A 144 -2.34 -11.15 -3.30
CA LEU A 144 -1.95 -9.79 -3.67
C LEU A 144 -2.32 -9.48 -5.12
N SER A 145 -2.06 -10.40 -6.06
CA SER A 145 -2.42 -10.21 -7.47
C SER A 145 -3.92 -10.01 -7.68
N ARG A 146 -4.77 -10.84 -7.05
CA ARG A 146 -6.23 -10.66 -7.10
C ARG A 146 -6.68 -9.35 -6.48
N THR A 147 -6.03 -8.96 -5.38
CA THR A 147 -6.28 -7.69 -4.69
C THR A 147 -5.96 -6.50 -5.59
N CYS A 148 -4.84 -6.53 -6.30
CA CYS A 148 -4.48 -5.50 -7.27
C CYS A 148 -5.52 -5.37 -8.39
N THR A 149 -6.00 -6.49 -8.95
CA THR A 149 -7.07 -6.47 -9.95
C THR A 149 -8.35 -5.83 -9.37
N ALA A 150 -8.76 -6.24 -8.17
CA ALA A 150 -9.93 -5.68 -7.51
C ALA A 150 -9.78 -4.17 -7.23
N ILE A 151 -8.59 -3.70 -6.83
CA ILE A 151 -8.34 -2.25 -6.65
C ILE A 151 -8.54 -1.50 -7.97
N CYS A 152 -7.99 -2.00 -9.08
CA CYS A 152 -8.19 -1.37 -10.39
C CYS A 152 -9.66 -1.35 -10.81
N GLU A 153 -10.40 -2.44 -10.56
CA GLU A 153 -11.86 -2.48 -10.78
C GLU A 153 -12.58 -1.45 -9.91
N GLY A 154 -12.22 -1.33 -8.64
CA GLY A 154 -12.79 -0.33 -7.73
C GLY A 154 -12.51 1.10 -8.17
N GLN A 155 -11.27 1.38 -8.60
CA GLN A 155 -10.91 2.69 -9.13
C GLN A 155 -11.66 3.02 -10.42
N TRP A 156 -11.84 2.03 -11.32
CA TRP A 156 -12.62 2.21 -12.54
C TRP A 156 -14.08 2.54 -12.24
N LEU A 157 -14.72 1.82 -11.31
CA LEU A 157 -16.09 2.09 -10.87
C LEU A 157 -16.22 3.51 -10.29
N ASP A 158 -15.25 3.95 -9.49
CA ASP A 158 -15.26 5.29 -8.91
C ASP A 158 -15.19 6.39 -10.00
N MET A 159 -14.35 6.19 -11.01
CA MET A 159 -14.28 7.09 -12.17
C MET A 159 -15.59 7.12 -12.98
N GLU A 160 -16.25 5.97 -13.16
CA GLU A 160 -17.56 5.94 -13.84
C GLU A 160 -18.62 6.74 -13.08
N PHE A 161 -18.56 6.74 -11.75
CA PHE A 161 -19.49 7.46 -10.89
C PHE A 161 -19.39 8.99 -11.04
N GLU A 162 -18.24 9.54 -11.41
CA GLU A 162 -18.06 10.99 -11.63
C GLU A 162 -18.99 11.54 -12.73
N SER A 163 -19.38 10.70 -13.69
CA SER A 163 -20.26 11.07 -14.79
C SER A 163 -21.76 10.90 -14.48
N ARG A 164 -22.10 10.40 -13.29
CA ARG A 164 -23.46 10.02 -12.91
C ARG A 164 -24.03 10.95 -11.83
N GLU A 165 -25.30 11.35 -11.97
CA GLU A 165 -25.98 12.16 -10.94
C GLU A 165 -26.34 11.37 -9.68
N ARG A 166 -26.47 10.04 -9.77
CA ARG A 166 -26.87 9.17 -8.66
C ARG A 166 -26.12 7.85 -8.68
N VAL A 167 -25.70 7.44 -7.48
CA VAL A 167 -25.09 6.14 -7.16
C VAL A 167 -25.87 5.53 -6.02
N SER A 168 -26.27 4.27 -6.13
CA SER A 168 -26.95 3.56 -5.06
C SER A 168 -25.97 3.14 -3.95
N GLU A 169 -26.48 2.91 -2.75
CA GLU A 169 -25.66 2.42 -1.64
C GLU A 169 -24.95 1.10 -1.99
N ALA A 170 -25.62 0.18 -2.69
CA ALA A 170 -25.04 -1.09 -3.11
C ALA A 170 -23.86 -0.90 -4.07
N GLU A 171 -23.99 -0.01 -5.06
CA GLU A 171 -22.90 0.32 -6.01
C GLU A 171 -21.72 0.97 -5.28
N TYR A 172 -21.98 1.90 -4.37
CA TYR A 172 -20.93 2.52 -3.57
C TYR A 172 -20.20 1.49 -2.70
N MET A 173 -20.94 0.57 -2.06
CA MET A 173 -20.36 -0.46 -1.20
C MET A 173 -19.47 -1.42 -1.99
N GLU A 174 -19.87 -1.85 -3.20
CA GLU A 174 -19.01 -2.64 -4.08
C GLU A 174 -17.73 -1.87 -4.44
N MET A 175 -17.87 -0.63 -4.89
CA MET A 175 -16.73 0.20 -5.28
C MET A 175 -15.75 0.38 -4.11
N ILE A 176 -16.22 0.77 -2.92
CA ILE A 176 -15.33 1.09 -1.81
C ILE A 176 -14.68 -0.16 -1.19
N GLU A 177 -15.38 -1.30 -1.21
CA GLU A 177 -14.79 -2.59 -0.85
C GLU A 177 -13.62 -2.89 -1.77
N LYS A 178 -13.80 -2.78 -3.08
CA LYS A 178 -12.77 -3.00 -4.09
C LYS A 178 -11.63 -1.97 -4.06
N LYS A 179 -11.93 -0.68 -3.98
CA LYS A 179 -10.94 0.41 -4.01
C LYS A 179 -10.11 0.47 -2.72
N THR A 180 -10.71 0.16 -1.57
CA THR A 180 -10.06 0.37 -0.26
C THR A 180 -10.02 -0.88 0.62
N GLY A 181 -11.14 -1.60 0.74
CA GLY A 181 -11.32 -2.69 1.69
C GLY A 181 -10.45 -3.91 1.41
N VAL A 182 -10.39 -4.36 0.15
CA VAL A 182 -9.64 -5.57 -0.26
C VAL A 182 -8.16 -5.50 0.11
N LEU A 183 -7.53 -4.33 0.09
CA LEU A 183 -6.12 -4.22 0.48
C LEU A 183 -5.91 -4.37 1.99
N TYR A 184 -6.87 -3.95 2.82
CA TYR A 184 -6.86 -4.27 4.25
C TYR A 184 -7.08 -5.76 4.48
N GLY A 185 -8.04 -6.36 3.76
CA GLY A 185 -8.29 -7.81 3.81
C GLY A 185 -7.06 -8.61 3.41
N ALA A 186 -6.38 -8.22 2.33
CA ALA A 186 -5.12 -8.80 1.89
C ALA A 186 -3.98 -8.59 2.89
N SER A 187 -3.93 -7.43 3.55
CA SER A 187 -2.93 -7.18 4.60
C SER A 187 -3.06 -8.21 5.72
N ALA A 188 -4.28 -8.38 6.27
CA ALA A 188 -4.53 -9.36 7.31
C ALA A 188 -4.35 -10.81 6.82
N GLY A 189 -4.89 -11.12 5.63
CA GLY A 189 -4.83 -12.46 5.05
C GLY A 189 -3.42 -12.93 4.72
N ILE A 190 -2.59 -12.06 4.13
CA ILE A 190 -1.18 -12.37 3.84
C ILE A 190 -0.39 -12.48 5.13
N GLY A 191 -0.65 -11.64 6.13
CA GLY A 191 0.02 -11.72 7.42
C GLY A 191 -0.19 -13.07 8.10
N ALA A 192 -1.41 -13.62 8.04
CA ALA A 192 -1.78 -14.86 8.70
C ALA A 192 -1.36 -16.16 7.95
N LEU A 193 -0.77 -16.07 6.76
CA LEU A 193 -0.31 -17.23 5.96
C LEU A 193 1.07 -17.71 6.41
#